data_AF-A0A964ICL5-F1
#
_entry.id   AF-A0A964ICL5-F1
#
_cell.length_a   1.000
_cell.length_b   1.000
_cell.length_c   1.000
_cell.angle_alpha   90.00
_cell.angle_beta   90.00
_cell.angle_gamma   90.00
#
_symmetry.space_group_name_H-M   'P 1'
#
loop_
_entity.id
_entity.type
_entity.pdbx_description
1 polymer ?
#
loop_
_entity_poly.entity_id
_entity_poly.type
_entity_poly.pdbx_seq_one_letter_code
_entity_poly.pdbx_strand_id
1 'polypeptide(L)'
;MSLKFLSWIAAAVVAVGLSGWIYGASGRSEVEQARRDAVQRADLMEARALILDGQVQVFLVNFGDASRRYEAARVVIERLQTALREVGQAERAGRLEVPLSSLRDAQRLASSLDGSARNSGDEALRALTAFAEPTAPSR
;
A
#
# COMPACT_ATOMS: atom_id res chain seq x y z
N MET A 1 -4.72 -24.44 -55.64
CA MET A 1 -5.12 -23.39 -54.68
C MET A 1 -4.52 -22.06 -55.14
N SER A 2 -5.34 -21.03 -55.31
CA SER A 2 -4.87 -19.72 -55.79
C SER A 2 -3.97 -19.05 -54.75
N LEU A 3 -2.84 -18.47 -55.18
CA LEU A 3 -1.90 -17.72 -54.32
C LEU A 3 -2.61 -16.61 -53.51
N LYS A 4 -3.70 -16.06 -54.05
CA LYS A 4 -4.55 -15.05 -53.41
C LYS A 4 -5.31 -15.60 -52.19
N PHE A 5 -5.70 -16.87 -52.25
CA PHE A 5 -6.43 -17.55 -51.16
C PHE A 5 -5.50 -17.84 -49.98
N LEU A 6 -4.24 -18.23 -50.26
CA LEU A 6 -3.22 -18.43 -49.23
C LEU A 6 -2.87 -17.11 -48.51
N SER A 7 -2.77 -16.01 -49.27
CA SER A 7 -2.51 -14.67 -48.73
C SER A 7 -3.61 -14.18 -47.79
N TRP A 8 -4.88 -14.45 -48.14
CA TRP A 8 -6.03 -14.10 -47.29
C TRP A 8 -6.05 -14.86 -45.96
N ILE A 9 -5.71 -16.16 -45.98
CA ILE A 9 -5.62 -16.96 -44.77
C ILE A 9 -4.48 -16.46 -43.87
N ALA A 10 -3.32 -16.16 -44.46
CA ALA A 10 -2.19 -15.62 -43.71
C ALA A 10 -2.52 -14.26 -43.06
N ALA A 11 -3.19 -13.36 -43.78
CA ALA A 11 -3.63 -12.07 -43.25
C ALA A 11 -4.64 -12.22 -42.09
N ALA A 12 -5.58 -13.16 -42.20
CA ALA A 12 -6.56 -13.42 -41.14
C ALA A 12 -5.89 -13.98 -39.86
N VAL A 13 -4.91 -14.88 -40.00
CA VAL A 13 -4.17 -15.43 -38.86
C VAL A 13 -3.34 -14.35 -38.16
N VAL A 14 -2.70 -13.46 -38.91
CA VAL A 14 -1.95 -12.32 -38.34
C VAL A 14 -2.90 -11.35 -37.63
N ALA A 15 -4.06 -11.05 -38.20
CA ALA A 15 -5.04 -10.16 -37.57
C ALA A 15 -5.59 -10.72 -36.24
N VAL A 16 -5.86 -12.03 -36.18
CA VAL A 16 -6.30 -12.71 -34.93
C VAL A 16 -5.16 -12.77 -33.91
N GLY A 17 -3.92 -13.04 -34.35
CA GLY A 17 -2.75 -13.06 -33.47
C GLY A 17 -2.47 -11.68 -32.85
N LEU A 18 -2.55 -10.61 -33.64
CA LEU A 18 -2.34 -9.24 -33.18
C LEU A 18 -3.45 -8.77 -32.23
N SER A 19 -4.71 -9.08 -32.54
CA SER A 19 -5.83 -8.73 -31.66
C SER A 19 -5.78 -9.49 -30.33
N GLY A 20 -5.43 -10.78 -30.33
CA GLY A 20 -5.18 -11.55 -29.11
C GLY A 20 -4.01 -11.03 -28.27
N TRP A 21 -2.94 -10.55 -28.92
CA TRP A 21 -1.78 -9.98 -28.23
C TRP A 21 -2.08 -8.62 -27.59
N ILE A 22 -2.82 -7.75 -28.30
CA ILE A 22 -3.21 -6.42 -27.79
C ILE A 22 -4.17 -6.57 -26.60
N TYR A 23 -5.17 -7.45 -26.69
CA TYR A 23 -6.11 -7.71 -25.58
C TYR A 23 -5.45 -8.44 -24.40
N GLY A 24 -4.53 -9.36 -24.66
CA GLY A 24 -3.77 -10.04 -23.61
C GLY A 24 -2.81 -9.09 -22.87
N ALA A 25 -2.20 -8.15 -23.59
CA ALA A 25 -1.32 -7.14 -23.01
C ALA A 25 -2.09 -6.08 -22.20
N SER A 26 -3.23 -5.59 -22.70
CA SER A 26 -4.06 -4.63 -21.98
C SER A 26 -4.69 -5.24 -20.73
N GLY A 27 -5.24 -6.46 -20.80
CA GLY A 27 -5.80 -7.16 -19.64
C GLY A 27 -4.75 -7.44 -18.56
N ARG A 28 -3.49 -7.72 -18.94
CA ARG A 28 -2.39 -7.90 -17.98
C ARG A 28 -2.05 -6.60 -17.23
N SER A 29 -2.13 -5.45 -17.89
CA SER A 29 -1.91 -4.16 -17.23
C SER A 29 -3.01 -3.79 -16.23
N GLU A 30 -4.28 -4.06 -16.56
CA GLU A 30 -5.42 -3.81 -15.67
C GLU A 30 -5.38 -4.72 -14.43
N VAL A 31 -5.10 -6.02 -14.63
CA VAL A 31 -4.97 -6.98 -13.53
C VAL A 31 -3.81 -6.62 -12.60
N GLU A 32 -2.65 -6.21 -13.15
CA GLU A 32 -1.52 -5.79 -12.32
C GLU A 32 -1.84 -4.50 -11.55
N GLN A 33 -2.58 -3.56 -12.15
CA GLN A 33 -3.01 -2.34 -11.47
C GLN A 33 -4.02 -2.63 -10.35
N ALA A 34 -5.04 -3.45 -10.61
CA ALA A 34 -6.00 -3.88 -9.59
C ALA A 34 -5.31 -4.64 -8.44
N ARG A 35 -4.32 -5.48 -8.77
CA ARG A 35 -3.49 -6.18 -7.78
C ARG A 35 -2.72 -5.18 -6.91
N ARG A 36 -2.05 -4.20 -7.50
CA ARG A 36 -1.31 -3.17 -6.74
C ARG A 36 -2.23 -2.38 -5.82
N ASP A 37 -3.39 -1.97 -6.30
CA ASP A 37 -4.37 -1.24 -5.49
C ASP A 37 -4.88 -2.09 -4.32
N ALA A 38 -5.13 -3.39 -4.55
CA ALA A 38 -5.52 -4.31 -3.49
C ALA A 38 -4.42 -4.50 -2.44
N VAL A 39 -3.15 -4.65 -2.86
CA VAL A 39 -2.00 -4.77 -1.95
C VAL A 39 -1.83 -3.49 -1.13
N GLN A 40 -1.93 -2.31 -1.74
CA GLN A 40 -1.83 -1.05 -1.00
C GLN A 40 -2.93 -0.90 0.05
N ARG A 41 -4.17 -1.29 -0.28
CA ARG A 41 -5.29 -1.29 0.68
C ARG A 41 -5.06 -2.30 1.81
N ALA A 42 -4.53 -3.49 1.49
CA ALA A 42 -4.21 -4.50 2.48
C ALA A 42 -3.12 -4.00 3.45
N ASP A 43 -2.03 -3.43 2.93
CA ASP A 43 -0.94 -2.87 3.74
C ASP A 43 -1.43 -1.75 4.67
N LEU A 44 -2.31 -0.87 4.17
CA LEU A 44 -2.93 0.18 4.99
C LEU A 44 -3.77 -0.39 6.14
N MET A 45 -4.58 -1.42 5.87
CA MET A 45 -5.42 -2.04 6.90
C MET A 45 -4.59 -2.84 7.90
N GLU A 46 -3.53 -3.53 7.43
CA GLU A 46 -2.58 -4.25 8.28
C GLU A 46 -1.87 -3.27 9.23
N ALA A 47 -1.33 -2.17 8.72
CA ALA A 47 -0.71 -1.13 9.54
C ALA A 47 -1.69 -0.55 10.57
N ARG A 48 -2.93 -0.23 10.18
CA ARG A 48 -3.96 0.25 11.11
C ARG A 48 -4.25 -0.76 12.23
N ALA A 49 -4.40 -2.04 11.89
CA ALA A 49 -4.66 -3.09 12.85
C ALA A 49 -3.50 -3.23 13.85
N LEU A 50 -2.25 -3.16 13.38
CA LEU A 50 -1.06 -3.21 14.23
C LEU A 50 -0.96 -2.00 15.16
N ILE A 51 -1.28 -0.79 14.69
CA ILE A 51 -1.30 0.41 15.53
C ILE A 51 -2.35 0.30 16.64
N LEU A 52 -3.58 -0.09 16.28
CA LEU A 52 -4.68 -0.30 17.22
C LEU A 52 -4.34 -1.38 18.25
N ASP A 53 -3.78 -2.50 17.81
CA ASP A 53 -3.34 -3.56 18.72
C ASP A 53 -2.24 -3.06 19.67
N GLY A 54 -1.27 -2.28 19.17
CA GLY A 54 -0.26 -1.63 20.01
C GLY A 54 -0.89 -0.75 21.09
N GLN A 55 -1.91 0.04 20.76
CA GLN A 55 -2.64 0.86 21.74
C GLN A 55 -3.38 0.02 22.79
N VAL A 56 -3.94 -1.12 22.39
CA VAL A 56 -4.53 -2.09 23.33
C VAL A 56 -3.45 -2.65 24.25
N GLN A 57 -2.28 -2.99 23.74
CA GLN A 57 -1.17 -3.47 24.56
C GLN A 57 -0.68 -2.42 25.57
N VAL A 58 -0.59 -1.13 25.18
CA VAL A 58 -0.30 -0.05 26.13
C VAL A 58 -1.37 0.05 27.21
N PHE A 59 -2.66 -0.06 26.85
CA PHE A 59 -3.77 -0.07 27.81
C PHE A 59 -3.69 -1.25 28.79
N LEU A 60 -3.26 -2.42 28.32
CA LEU A 60 -3.01 -3.61 29.13
C LEU A 60 -1.68 -3.56 29.90
N VAL A 61 -0.95 -2.44 29.86
CA VAL A 61 0.37 -2.27 30.51
C VAL A 61 1.42 -3.26 29.96
N ASN A 62 1.20 -3.80 28.76
CA ASN A 62 2.13 -4.68 28.05
C ASN A 62 2.96 -3.89 27.04
N PHE A 63 3.87 -3.07 27.57
CA PHE A 63 4.70 -2.16 26.78
C PHE A 63 5.67 -2.87 25.82
N GLY A 64 6.10 -4.08 26.17
CA GLY A 64 6.96 -4.90 25.31
C GLY A 64 6.26 -5.33 24.03
N ASP A 65 5.02 -5.83 24.14
CA ASP A 65 4.21 -6.13 22.95
C ASP A 65 3.79 -4.86 22.22
N ALA A 66 3.44 -3.78 22.93
CA ALA A 66 3.13 -2.50 22.28
C ALA A 66 4.28 -2.03 21.38
N SER A 67 5.52 -2.03 21.88
CA SER A 67 6.71 -1.66 21.12
C SER A 67 6.88 -2.54 19.86
N ARG A 68 6.69 -3.86 19.99
CA ARG A 68 6.74 -4.79 18.84
C ARG A 68 5.65 -4.52 17.81
N ARG A 69 4.43 -4.18 18.24
CA ARG A 69 3.31 -3.88 17.34
C ARG A 69 3.52 -2.56 16.59
N TYR A 70 4.04 -1.53 17.27
CA TYR A 70 4.40 -0.26 16.61
C TYR A 70 5.56 -0.43 15.61
N GLU A 71 6.57 -1.25 15.94
CA GLU A 71 7.63 -1.61 15.00
C GLU A 71 7.07 -2.32 13.77
N ALA A 72 6.23 -3.34 13.95
CA ALA A 72 5.61 -4.07 12.85
C ALA A 72 4.78 -3.15 11.95
N ALA A 73 4.01 -2.23 12.53
CA ALA A 73 3.28 -1.22 11.76
C ALA A 73 4.23 -0.33 10.95
N ARG A 74 5.38 0.07 11.52
CA ARG A 74 6.38 0.87 10.82
C ARG A 74 6.91 0.16 9.60
N VAL A 75 7.29 -1.11 9.73
CA VAL A 75 7.80 -1.94 8.62
C VAL A 75 6.79 -2.03 7.46
N VAL A 76 5.50 -2.21 7.77
CA VAL A 76 4.43 -2.24 6.74
C VAL A 76 4.32 -0.89 6.03
N ILE A 77 4.36 0.22 6.77
CA ILE A 77 4.28 1.56 6.17
C ILE A 77 5.53 1.90 5.34
N GLU A 78 6.72 1.47 5.76
CA GLU A 78 7.97 1.63 5.01
C GLU A 78 7.95 0.83 3.69
N ARG A 79 7.38 -0.37 3.71
CA ARG A 79 7.12 -1.17 2.49
C ARG A 79 6.19 -0.42 1.54
N LEU A 80 5.08 0.11 2.04
CA LEU A 80 4.15 0.92 1.25
C LEU A 80 4.82 2.17 0.69
N GLN A 81 5.63 2.87 1.50
CA GLN A 81 6.38 4.05 1.09
C GLN A 81 7.35 3.73 -0.06
N THR A 82 8.04 2.60 0.03
CA THR A 82 8.96 2.12 -1.02
C THR A 82 8.20 1.80 -2.30
N ALA A 83 7.11 1.04 -2.21
CA ALA A 83 6.27 0.70 -3.36
C ALA A 83 5.71 1.94 -4.08
N LEU A 84 5.33 2.98 -3.33
CA LEU A 84 4.86 4.25 -3.91
C LEU A 84 5.98 5.00 -4.65
N ARG A 85 7.21 5.00 -4.12
CA ARG A 85 8.37 5.61 -4.81
C ARG A 85 8.71 4.87 -6.10
N GLU A 86 8.66 3.53 -6.09
CA GLU A 86 8.94 2.70 -7.27
C GLU A 86 7.97 2.97 -8.43
N VAL A 87 6.72 3.34 -8.15
CA VAL A 87 5.72 3.70 -9.16
C VAL A 87 5.64 5.20 -9.45
N GLY A 88 6.64 5.98 -9.01
CA GLY A 88 6.75 7.41 -9.29
C GLY A 88 5.82 8.32 -8.46
N GLN A 89 5.20 7.82 -7.40
CA GLN A 89 4.34 8.59 -6.50
C GLN A 89 5.13 9.13 -5.29
N ALA A 90 6.21 9.87 -5.54
CA ALA A 90 7.13 10.35 -4.51
C ALA A 90 6.47 11.28 -3.48
N GLU A 91 5.57 12.17 -3.92
CA GLU A 91 4.82 13.09 -3.04
C GLU A 91 3.90 12.28 -2.11
N ARG A 92 3.24 11.26 -2.65
CA ARG A 92 2.37 10.39 -1.87
C ARG A 92 3.19 9.59 -0.85
N ALA A 93 4.34 9.06 -1.23
CA ALA A 93 5.28 8.40 -0.32
C ALA A 93 5.78 9.35 0.78
N GLY A 94 6.03 10.63 0.46
CA GLY A 94 6.43 11.65 1.43
C GLY A 94 5.39 11.88 2.53
N ARG A 95 4.09 11.80 2.21
CA ARG A 95 3.01 11.91 3.21
C ARG A 95 3.02 10.79 4.26
N LEU A 96 3.65 9.65 3.98
CA LEU A 96 3.81 8.57 4.95
C LEU A 96 4.88 8.85 6.01
N GLU A 97 5.70 9.90 5.88
CA GLU A 97 6.68 10.24 6.91
C GLU A 97 6.03 10.68 8.23
N VAL A 98 4.85 11.32 8.15
CA VAL A 98 4.10 11.75 9.33
C VAL A 98 3.69 10.56 10.22
N PRO A 99 2.96 9.54 9.73
CA PRO A 99 2.65 8.37 10.56
C PRO A 99 3.90 7.59 10.97
N LEU A 100 4.96 7.53 10.14
CA LEU A 100 6.22 6.88 10.51
C LEU A 100 6.92 7.56 11.69
N SER A 101 6.97 8.90 11.70
CA SER A 101 7.54 9.66 12.81
C SER A 101 6.78 9.38 14.12
N SER A 102 5.45 9.48 14.09
CA SER A 102 4.62 9.22 15.26
C SER A 102 4.75 7.77 15.77
N LEU A 103 4.96 6.79 14.89
CA LEU A 103 5.23 5.40 15.30
C LEU A 103 6.59 5.22 15.95
N ARG A 104 7.62 5.91 15.47
CA ARG A 104 8.95 5.90 16.13
C ARG A 104 8.85 6.46 17.55
N ASP A 105 8.09 7.53 17.74
CA ASP A 105 7.82 8.08 19.08
C ASP A 105 6.99 7.11 19.94
N ALA A 106 5.92 6.53 19.40
CA ALA A 106 5.11 5.55 20.12
C ALA A 106 5.94 4.34 20.58
N GLN A 107 6.79 3.81 19.71
CA GLN A 107 7.70 2.71 20.03
C GLN A 107 8.73 3.11 21.09
N ARG A 108 9.34 4.29 20.97
CA ARG A 108 10.32 4.81 21.93
C ARG A 108 9.70 4.95 23.32
N LEU A 109 8.51 5.55 23.38
CA LEU A 109 7.74 5.75 24.61
C LEU A 109 7.30 4.41 25.22
N ALA A 110 6.83 3.46 24.39
CA ALA A 110 6.49 2.12 24.86
C ALA A 110 7.74 1.42 25.44
N SER A 111 8.88 1.53 24.77
CA SER A 111 10.15 0.97 25.25
C SER A 111 10.63 1.60 26.57
N SER A 112 10.21 2.83 26.86
CA SER A 112 10.46 3.50 28.16
C SER A 112 9.32 3.31 29.17
N LEU A 113 8.38 2.40 28.92
CA LEU A 113 7.21 2.13 29.78
C LEU A 113 6.31 3.35 30.00
N ASP A 114 6.27 4.26 29.03
CA ASP A 114 5.50 5.49 29.10
C ASP A 114 4.12 5.31 28.45
N GLY A 115 3.06 5.53 29.23
CA GLY A 115 1.67 5.42 28.77
C GLY A 115 1.30 6.43 27.68
N SER A 116 2.05 7.52 27.51
CA SER A 116 1.89 8.47 26.41
C SER A 116 2.20 7.86 25.03
N ALA A 117 2.80 6.67 24.97
CA ALA A 117 2.94 5.89 23.74
C ALA A 117 1.61 5.70 22.99
N ARG A 118 0.49 5.59 23.74
CA ARG A 118 -0.85 5.51 23.16
C ARG A 118 -1.20 6.76 22.36
N ASN A 119 -0.86 7.95 22.86
CA ASN A 119 -1.16 9.23 22.20
C ASN A 119 -0.39 9.35 20.88
N SER A 120 0.90 8.99 20.87
CA SER A 120 1.68 8.93 19.63
C SER A 120 1.15 7.87 18.66
N GLY A 121 0.66 6.73 19.16
CA GLY A 121 -0.07 5.76 18.36
C GLY A 121 -1.35 6.33 17.74
N ASP A 122 -2.13 7.10 18.49
CA ASP A 122 -3.35 7.78 18.01
C ASP A 122 -3.03 8.84 16.94
N GLU A 123 -1.92 9.57 17.08
CA GLU A 123 -1.41 10.49 16.06
C GLU A 123 -1.02 9.75 14.77
N ALA A 124 -0.28 8.64 14.89
CA ALA A 124 0.06 7.81 13.75
C ALA A 124 -1.19 7.28 13.02
N LEU A 125 -2.18 6.80 13.77
CA LEU A 125 -3.43 6.29 13.21
C LEU A 125 -4.22 7.38 12.47
N ARG A 126 -4.31 8.59 13.05
CA ARG A 126 -4.97 9.73 12.40
C ARG A 126 -4.27 10.12 11.11
N ALA A 127 -2.94 10.24 11.13
CA ALA A 127 -2.16 10.59 9.94
C ALA A 127 -2.28 9.51 8.84
N LEU A 128 -2.24 8.23 9.20
CA LEU A 128 -2.43 7.12 8.26
C LEU A 128 -3.86 7.07 7.71
N THR A 129 -4.84 7.49 8.49
CA THR A 129 -6.23 7.60 8.04
C THR A 129 -6.41 8.73 7.03
N ALA A 130 -5.89 9.91 7.34
CA ALA A 130 -5.88 11.06 6.43
C ALA A 130 -5.13 10.77 5.12
N PHE A 131 -4.06 9.96 5.16
CA PHE A 131 -3.36 9.51 3.96
C PHE A 131 -4.25 8.66 3.02
N ALA A 132 -5.11 7.83 3.60
CA ALA A 132 -5.95 6.88 2.88
C ALA A 132 -7.23 7.52 2.33
N GLU A 133 -7.66 8.66 2.88
CA GLU A 133 -8.80 9.38 2.35
C GLU A 133 -8.51 9.90 0.94
N PRO A 134 -9.43 9.71 -0.02
CA PRO A 134 -9.31 10.36 -1.32
C PRO A 134 -9.35 11.86 -1.08
N THR A 135 -8.29 12.58 -1.45
CA THR A 135 -8.33 14.04 -1.53
C THR A 135 -9.46 14.41 -2.48
N ALA A 136 -10.56 14.95 -1.94
CA ALA A 136 -11.66 15.45 -2.76
C ALA A 136 -11.10 16.44 -3.80
N PRO A 137 -11.60 16.43 -5.06
CA PRO A 137 -11.15 17.41 -6.04
C PRO A 137 -11.45 18.81 -5.51
N SER A 138 -10.42 19.65 -5.47
CA SER A 138 -10.57 21.09 -5.31
C SER A 138 -11.54 21.58 -6.39
N ARG A 139 -12.72 22.03 -5.96
CA ARG A 139 -13.68 22.75 -6.82
C ARG A 139 -13.13 24.11 -7.20
#